data_AF-A0A211ZE86-F1
#
_entry.id   AF-A0A211ZE86-F1
#
_cell.length_a   1.000
_cell.length_b   1.000
_cell.length_c   1.000
_cell.angle_alpha   90.00
_cell.angle_beta   90.00
_cell.angle_gamma   90.00
#
_symmetry.space_group_name_H-M   'P 1'
#
loop_
_entity.id
_entity.type
_entity.pdbx_description
1 polymer ?
#
loop_
_entity_poly.entity_id
_entity_poly.type
_entity_poly.pdbx_seq_one_letter_code
_entity_poly.pdbx_strand_id
1 'polypeptide(L)'
;MTDSRDNGLLWIAQRYGQEWCDEDVQAAVGWLVSLVPGSEWRPRAAAVEARFQAAKANWADGRRVPLFEPADAVAWYVHQASRYADPLLRPDFFLPEGFRIAPLFRRIGQLLPTLRTIEGAEARAARLMTENTSQPDDGIYELLVAGAYARRGWSTVRFVPEAPGIEKRPDLLVDRRRSSWAVECKRAGRSGYARDERLAGERMAEGAHALSRSVNRPLVILVRFTEELHLLEKKYLAGKVERFLDTKVPYEWKDEGGQGVVMDVIWSALHSVMVHDDIYFGSSRMAELLLGRYDQMMDFSMAGDWTPAQGRPLHATWVDHVSLVAWRSTSDEAARRKAMHFRGLVARASAQLPGDRPGAIHVGYEAVGGNSEDGRRHQLNRREMRTFDPAITGLRMVYGNYFMNELVTSRNESAAVTETLAWYPVGSARSLHPLPGHMLFMDENGKPGSHL
;
A
#
# COMPACT_ATOMS: atom_id res chain seq x y z
N MET A 1 -38.43 -6.24 16.45
CA MET A 1 -37.82 -7.52 16.08
C MET A 1 -36.46 -7.24 15.51
N THR A 2 -35.46 -7.24 16.39
CA THR A 2 -34.04 -7.15 16.07
C THR A 2 -33.58 -8.52 15.59
N ASP A 3 -33.33 -8.65 14.30
CA ASP A 3 -32.88 -9.91 13.73
C ASP A 3 -31.41 -10.14 14.08
N SER A 4 -31.20 -11.06 15.00
CA SER A 4 -29.91 -11.56 15.43
C SER A 4 -29.45 -12.67 14.48
N ARG A 5 -28.53 -12.34 13.56
CA ARG A 5 -27.48 -13.18 12.94
C ARG A 5 -27.13 -12.71 11.52
N ASP A 6 -26.60 -11.49 11.35
CA ASP A 6 -25.87 -11.17 10.12
C ASP A 6 -24.39 -11.57 10.34
N ASN A 7 -24.05 -12.80 9.96
CA ASN A 7 -22.65 -13.22 9.88
C ASN A 7 -22.02 -12.36 8.77
N GLY A 8 -21.38 -11.25 9.13
CA GLY A 8 -20.80 -10.29 8.19
C GLY A 8 -19.97 -10.91 7.07
N LEU A 9 -19.45 -12.14 7.21
CA LEU A 9 -18.82 -12.88 6.13
C LEU A 9 -19.68 -13.02 4.85
N LEU A 10 -21.01 -13.20 4.94
CA LEU A 10 -21.86 -13.53 3.78
C LEU A 10 -22.56 -12.31 3.16
N TRP A 11 -22.11 -11.08 3.44
CA TRP A 11 -22.72 -9.90 2.84
C TRP A 11 -22.61 -9.89 1.31
N ILE A 12 -23.65 -9.33 0.67
CA ILE A 12 -23.71 -9.10 -0.78
C ILE A 12 -23.63 -7.60 -1.09
N ALA A 13 -22.99 -7.26 -2.21
CA ALA A 13 -22.72 -5.90 -2.64
C ALA A 13 -24.01 -5.13 -2.90
N GLN A 14 -24.07 -3.90 -2.38
CA GLN A 14 -25.23 -3.06 -2.59
C GLN A 14 -25.33 -2.64 -4.05
N ARG A 15 -26.46 -2.96 -4.70
CA ARG A 15 -26.70 -2.73 -6.13
C ARG A 15 -27.15 -1.29 -6.46
N TYR A 16 -27.65 -0.58 -5.46
CA TYR A 16 -28.20 0.78 -5.61
C TYR A 16 -27.44 1.79 -4.73
N GLY A 17 -27.62 3.09 -4.99
CA GLY A 17 -26.95 4.14 -4.23
C GLY A 17 -25.44 4.26 -4.51
N GLN A 18 -24.98 3.71 -5.64
CA GLN A 18 -23.60 3.85 -6.11
C GLN A 18 -23.38 5.14 -6.93
N GLU A 19 -24.37 6.03 -7.03
CA GLU A 19 -24.30 7.28 -7.79
C GLU A 19 -23.62 8.44 -7.02
N TRP A 20 -22.79 8.10 -6.02
CA TRP A 20 -22.10 9.10 -5.20
C TRP A 20 -20.96 9.76 -5.98
N CYS A 21 -20.67 11.02 -5.63
CA CYS A 21 -19.47 11.75 -6.06
C CYS A 21 -18.55 11.94 -4.84
N ASP A 22 -17.23 11.81 -5.05
CA ASP A 22 -16.25 12.14 -4.00
C ASP A 22 -15.67 13.54 -4.29
N GLU A 23 -16.27 14.55 -3.65
CA GLU A 23 -15.92 15.96 -3.84
C GLU A 23 -14.46 16.26 -3.46
N ASP A 24 -13.92 15.58 -2.45
CA ASP A 24 -12.53 15.75 -2.02
C ASP A 24 -11.59 15.25 -3.14
N VAL A 25 -11.85 14.05 -3.67
CA VAL A 25 -11.04 13.50 -4.78
C VAL A 25 -11.16 14.39 -6.03
N GLN A 26 -12.37 14.87 -6.36
CA GLN A 26 -12.57 15.80 -7.48
C GLN A 26 -11.81 17.11 -7.28
N ALA A 27 -11.81 17.67 -6.07
CA ALA A 27 -11.07 18.89 -5.75
C ALA A 27 -9.55 18.69 -5.89
N ALA A 28 -9.01 17.56 -5.45
CA ALA A 28 -7.61 17.21 -5.61
C ALA A 28 -7.22 17.07 -7.09
N VAL A 29 -8.01 16.32 -7.87
CA VAL A 29 -7.81 16.18 -9.32
C VAL A 29 -7.86 17.54 -10.01
N GLY A 30 -8.89 18.34 -9.74
CA GLY A 30 -9.07 19.66 -10.34
C GLY A 30 -7.90 20.60 -10.03
N TRP A 31 -7.42 20.59 -8.78
CA TRP A 31 -6.25 21.38 -8.40
C TRP A 31 -4.98 20.94 -9.12
N LEU A 32 -4.63 19.64 -9.09
CA LEU A 32 -3.41 19.15 -9.74
C LEU A 32 -3.42 19.41 -11.25
N VAL A 33 -4.55 19.18 -11.92
CA VAL A 33 -4.70 19.45 -13.36
C VAL A 33 -4.58 20.95 -13.66
N SER A 34 -5.09 21.82 -12.80
CA SER A 34 -5.01 23.28 -13.01
C SER A 34 -3.59 23.85 -13.00
N LEU A 35 -2.61 23.11 -12.46
CA LEU A 35 -1.20 23.50 -12.40
C LEU A 35 -0.44 23.22 -13.71
N VAL A 36 -1.07 22.54 -14.67
CA VAL A 36 -0.48 22.19 -15.97
C VAL A 36 -1.23 22.90 -17.09
N PRO A 37 -0.55 23.51 -18.08
CA PRO A 37 -1.21 24.10 -19.23
C PRO A 37 -2.11 23.07 -19.94
N GLY A 38 -3.32 23.47 -20.32
CA GLY A 38 -4.27 22.56 -20.97
C GLY A 38 -3.76 21.95 -22.28
N SER A 39 -2.88 22.65 -23.00
CA SER A 39 -2.20 22.16 -24.21
C SER A 39 -1.25 20.98 -23.93
N GLU A 40 -0.72 20.88 -22.72
CA GLU A 40 0.16 19.80 -22.28
C GLU A 40 -0.62 18.67 -21.60
N TRP A 41 -1.59 19.00 -20.76
CA TRP A 41 -2.36 18.00 -20.01
C TRP A 41 -3.34 17.20 -20.88
N ARG A 42 -4.07 17.86 -21.79
CA ARG A 42 -5.12 17.19 -22.60
C ARG A 42 -4.58 16.01 -23.42
N PRO A 43 -3.44 16.12 -24.12
CA PRO A 43 -2.84 14.97 -24.81
C PRO A 43 -2.49 13.80 -23.88
N ARG A 44 -1.93 14.09 -22.70
CA ARG A 44 -1.58 13.06 -21.71
C ARG A 44 -2.80 12.33 -21.17
N ALA A 45 -3.86 13.08 -20.83
CA ALA A 45 -5.13 12.54 -20.39
C ALA A 45 -5.79 11.65 -21.47
N ALA A 46 -5.75 12.07 -22.74
CA ALA A 46 -6.26 11.28 -23.86
C ALA A 46 -5.41 10.01 -24.11
N ALA A 47 -4.09 10.09 -23.96
CA ALA A 47 -3.18 8.97 -24.16
C ALA A 47 -3.39 7.86 -23.12
N VAL A 48 -3.54 8.22 -21.84
CA VAL A 48 -3.79 7.23 -20.78
C VAL A 48 -5.16 6.56 -20.94
N GLU A 49 -6.20 7.30 -21.32
CA GLU A 49 -7.54 6.75 -21.62
C GLU A 49 -7.48 5.77 -22.80
N ALA A 50 -6.91 6.20 -23.93
CA ALA A 50 -6.82 5.37 -25.13
C ALA A 50 -6.04 4.07 -24.87
N ARG A 51 -4.93 4.16 -24.13
CA ARG A 51 -4.14 2.99 -23.74
C ARG A 51 -4.90 2.07 -22.81
N PHE A 52 -5.59 2.61 -21.81
CA PHE A 52 -6.36 1.81 -20.87
C PHE A 52 -7.49 1.04 -21.57
N GLN A 53 -8.27 1.69 -22.44
CA GLN A 53 -9.32 1.02 -23.20
C GLN A 53 -8.77 -0.07 -24.14
N ALA A 54 -7.67 0.20 -24.84
CA ALA A 54 -7.01 -0.80 -25.67
C ALA A 54 -6.51 -1.99 -24.83
N ALA A 55 -5.93 -1.72 -23.66
CA ALA A 55 -5.46 -2.77 -22.76
C ALA A 55 -6.61 -3.61 -22.19
N LYS A 56 -7.73 -2.99 -21.82
CA LYS A 56 -8.95 -3.71 -21.41
C LYS A 56 -9.44 -4.68 -22.48
N ALA A 57 -9.46 -4.27 -23.75
CA ALA A 57 -9.83 -5.15 -24.87
C ALA A 57 -8.87 -6.34 -25.00
N ASN A 58 -7.55 -6.11 -24.92
CA ASN A 58 -6.56 -7.19 -24.93
C ASN A 58 -6.76 -8.15 -23.75
N TRP A 59 -7.04 -7.62 -22.55
CA TRP A 59 -7.25 -8.43 -21.36
C TRP A 59 -8.51 -9.30 -21.45
N ALA A 60 -9.56 -8.82 -22.13
CA ALA A 60 -10.76 -9.59 -22.43
C ALA A 60 -10.45 -10.81 -23.33
N ASP A 61 -9.48 -10.69 -24.23
CA ASP A 61 -8.95 -11.80 -25.05
C ASP A 61 -7.91 -12.67 -24.31
N GLY A 62 -7.71 -12.47 -23.01
CA GLY A 62 -6.70 -13.18 -22.21
C GLY A 62 -5.27 -12.66 -22.38
N ARG A 63 -5.02 -11.64 -23.23
CA ARG A 63 -3.70 -11.04 -23.44
C ARG A 63 -3.41 -9.97 -22.39
N ARG A 64 -2.52 -10.28 -21.45
CA ARG A 64 -2.09 -9.33 -20.40
C ARG A 64 -1.04 -8.37 -20.94
N VAL A 65 -1.45 -7.12 -21.18
CA VAL A 65 -0.59 -6.01 -21.60
C VAL A 65 -0.60 -4.87 -20.56
N PRO A 66 0.40 -3.98 -20.53
CA PRO A 66 0.41 -2.84 -19.60
C PRO A 66 -0.82 -1.93 -19.77
N LEU A 67 -1.42 -1.51 -18.66
CA LEU A 67 -2.64 -0.67 -18.64
C LEU A 67 -2.35 0.82 -18.86
N PHE A 68 -1.14 1.26 -18.56
CA PHE A 68 -0.70 2.65 -18.67
C PHE A 68 0.79 2.72 -19.06
N GLU A 69 1.31 3.92 -19.23
CA GLU A 69 2.72 4.19 -19.52
C GLU A 69 3.48 4.48 -18.22
N PRO A 70 4.42 3.63 -17.77
CA PRO A 70 5.16 3.84 -16.52
C PRO A 70 5.92 5.17 -16.46
N ALA A 71 6.35 5.71 -17.60
CA ALA A 71 7.00 7.03 -17.65
C ALA A 71 6.07 8.19 -17.23
N ASP A 72 4.75 8.00 -17.34
CA ASP A 72 3.72 8.99 -16.95
C ASP A 72 2.70 8.37 -15.97
N ALA A 73 3.23 7.76 -14.90
CA ALA A 73 2.43 7.16 -13.84
C ALA A 73 1.48 8.18 -13.16
N VAL A 74 1.85 9.46 -13.08
CA VAL A 74 0.98 10.49 -12.51
C VAL A 74 -0.30 10.69 -13.34
N ALA A 75 -0.24 10.59 -14.68
CA ALA A 75 -1.43 10.62 -15.51
C ALA A 75 -2.37 9.44 -15.23
N TRP A 76 -1.82 8.26 -14.94
CA TRP A 76 -2.59 7.10 -14.48
C TRP A 76 -3.24 7.33 -13.11
N TYR A 77 -2.55 8.00 -12.19
CA TYR A 77 -3.11 8.30 -10.86
C TYR A 77 -4.30 9.25 -10.96
N VAL A 78 -4.14 10.34 -11.71
CA VAL A 78 -5.24 11.27 -11.97
C VAL A 78 -6.38 10.57 -12.70
N HIS A 79 -6.07 9.73 -13.69
CA HIS A 79 -7.07 8.93 -14.39
C HIS A 79 -7.91 8.11 -13.40
N GLN A 80 -7.29 7.24 -12.61
CA GLN A 80 -7.98 6.38 -11.64
C GLN A 80 -8.72 7.15 -10.55
N ALA A 81 -8.15 8.25 -10.05
CA ALA A 81 -8.82 9.13 -9.09
C ALA A 81 -10.12 9.72 -9.66
N SER A 82 -10.12 10.17 -10.92
CA SER A 82 -11.34 10.66 -11.57
C SER A 82 -12.41 9.56 -11.71
N ARG A 83 -12.02 8.33 -12.07
CA ARG A 83 -12.97 7.21 -12.24
C ARG A 83 -13.55 6.75 -10.91
N TYR A 84 -12.77 6.84 -9.83
CA TYR A 84 -13.29 6.61 -8.49
C TYR A 84 -14.39 7.62 -8.12
N ALA A 85 -14.11 8.91 -8.36
CA ALA A 85 -14.87 10.02 -7.82
C ALA A 85 -16.13 10.41 -8.60
N ASP A 86 -16.28 9.95 -9.84
CA ASP A 86 -17.42 10.28 -10.71
C ASP A 86 -18.16 9.00 -11.12
N PRO A 87 -19.47 8.86 -10.82
CA PRO A 87 -20.24 7.69 -11.17
C PRO A 87 -20.32 7.42 -12.68
N LEU A 88 -20.29 8.46 -13.51
CA LEU A 88 -20.32 8.32 -14.96
C LEU A 88 -19.02 7.69 -15.50
N LEU A 89 -17.91 7.89 -14.80
CA LEU A 89 -16.59 7.37 -15.18
C LEU A 89 -16.25 6.05 -14.46
N ARG A 90 -16.93 5.72 -13.37
CA ARG A 90 -16.64 4.56 -12.51
C ARG A 90 -16.61 3.19 -13.18
N PRO A 91 -17.33 2.91 -14.28
CA PRO A 91 -17.15 1.65 -15.01
C PRO A 91 -15.70 1.37 -15.44
N ASP A 92 -14.86 2.42 -15.51
CA ASP A 92 -13.44 2.36 -15.86
C ASP A 92 -12.49 2.46 -14.65
N PHE A 93 -13.03 2.38 -13.43
CA PHE A 93 -12.21 2.28 -12.23
C PHE A 93 -11.51 0.92 -12.16
N PHE A 94 -10.19 0.94 -12.29
CA PHE A 94 -9.37 -0.25 -12.21
C PHE A 94 -9.01 -0.55 -10.75
N LEU A 95 -9.90 -1.28 -10.09
CA LEU A 95 -9.80 -1.65 -8.68
C LEU A 95 -8.38 -2.04 -8.22
N PRO A 96 -7.61 -2.91 -8.92
CA PRO A 96 -6.32 -3.40 -8.42
C PRO A 96 -5.25 -2.32 -8.20
N GLU A 97 -5.38 -1.17 -8.85
CA GLU A 97 -4.52 0.00 -8.61
C GLU A 97 -5.30 1.16 -7.95
N GLY A 98 -6.60 1.23 -8.21
CA GLY A 98 -7.43 2.34 -7.77
C GLY A 98 -7.59 2.43 -6.26
N PHE A 99 -7.65 1.30 -5.54
CA PHE A 99 -7.88 1.31 -4.08
C PHE A 99 -6.74 1.98 -3.30
N ARG A 100 -5.52 2.00 -3.85
CA ARG A 100 -4.37 2.70 -3.24
C ARG A 100 -4.25 4.16 -3.66
N ILE A 101 -4.85 4.53 -4.80
CA ILE A 101 -4.79 5.89 -5.35
C ILE A 101 -5.88 6.77 -4.73
N ALA A 102 -7.12 6.26 -4.65
CA ALA A 102 -8.27 7.05 -4.22
C ALA A 102 -8.08 7.69 -2.83
N PRO A 103 -7.58 6.98 -1.79
CA PRO A 103 -7.37 7.59 -0.48
C PRO A 103 -6.34 8.71 -0.45
N LEU A 104 -5.29 8.62 -1.29
CA LEU A 104 -4.27 9.66 -1.42
C LEU A 104 -4.90 10.96 -1.93
N PHE A 105 -5.68 10.86 -3.02
CA PHE A 105 -6.33 12.02 -3.62
C PHE A 105 -7.42 12.58 -2.71
N ARG A 106 -8.20 11.72 -2.04
CA ARG A 106 -9.19 12.17 -1.06
C ARG A 106 -8.51 13.00 0.03
N ARG A 107 -7.38 12.53 0.56
CA ARG A 107 -6.67 13.27 1.59
C ARG A 107 -6.06 14.58 1.08
N ILE A 108 -5.53 14.60 -0.14
CA ILE A 108 -5.08 15.86 -0.78
C ILE A 108 -6.24 16.85 -0.88
N GLY A 109 -7.44 16.39 -1.28
CA GLY A 109 -8.65 17.21 -1.38
C GLY A 109 -9.03 17.85 -0.06
N GLN A 110 -9.06 17.06 1.00
CA GLN A 110 -9.33 17.53 2.37
C GLN A 110 -8.29 18.54 2.87
N LEU A 111 -7.02 18.33 2.48
CA LEU A 111 -5.93 19.22 2.84
C LEU A 111 -5.81 20.44 1.92
N LEU A 112 -6.54 20.50 0.80
CA LEU A 112 -6.37 21.50 -0.24
C LEU A 112 -6.45 22.95 0.27
N PRO A 113 -7.42 23.35 1.14
CA PRO A 113 -7.45 24.69 1.70
C PRO A 113 -6.18 25.03 2.49
N THR A 114 -5.58 24.04 3.15
CA THR A 114 -4.35 24.21 3.92
C THR A 114 -3.13 24.25 3.00
N LEU A 115 -3.04 23.32 2.04
CA LEU A 115 -1.93 23.25 1.09
C LEU A 115 -1.75 24.54 0.29
N ARG A 116 -2.85 25.19 -0.10
CA ARG A 116 -2.81 26.50 -0.79
C ARG A 116 -2.18 27.63 0.01
N THR A 117 -2.11 27.51 1.34
CA THR A 117 -1.47 28.50 2.22
C THR A 117 0.02 28.21 2.47
N ILE A 118 0.49 27.03 2.08
CA ILE A 118 1.87 26.59 2.29
C ILE A 118 2.74 27.12 1.16
N GLU A 119 3.77 27.89 1.51
CA GLU A 119 4.72 28.42 0.55
C GLU A 119 5.41 27.29 -0.23
N GLY A 120 5.41 27.38 -1.55
CA GLY A 120 6.03 26.40 -2.45
C GLY A 120 5.22 25.11 -2.67
N ALA A 121 4.06 24.92 -2.05
CA ALA A 121 3.25 23.71 -2.23
C ALA A 121 2.72 23.56 -3.67
N GLU A 122 2.24 24.64 -4.30
CA GLU A 122 1.80 24.60 -5.70
C GLU A 122 2.95 24.32 -6.66
N ALA A 123 4.13 24.91 -6.42
CA ALA A 123 5.31 24.61 -7.21
C ALA A 123 5.72 23.14 -7.09
N ARG A 124 5.65 22.55 -5.88
CA ARG A 124 5.93 21.13 -5.69
C ARG A 124 4.91 20.24 -6.40
N ALA A 125 3.63 20.58 -6.29
CA ALA A 125 2.54 19.87 -6.96
C ALA A 125 2.60 20.00 -8.49
N ALA A 126 3.04 21.13 -9.02
CA ALA A 126 3.30 21.31 -10.45
C ALA A 126 4.44 20.38 -10.92
N ARG A 127 5.58 20.33 -10.19
CA ARG A 127 6.69 19.42 -10.54
C ARG A 127 6.31 17.94 -10.51
N LEU A 128 5.45 17.55 -9.57
CA LEU A 128 4.84 16.21 -9.55
C LEU A 128 4.12 15.89 -10.86
N MET A 129 3.46 16.89 -11.44
CA MET A 129 2.70 16.74 -12.68
C MET A 129 3.57 16.85 -13.94
N THR A 130 4.70 17.56 -13.92
CA THR A 130 5.48 17.89 -15.14
C THR A 130 6.88 17.26 -15.23
N GLU A 131 7.57 17.04 -14.12
CA GLU A 131 8.98 16.61 -14.10
C GLU A 131 9.15 15.18 -13.55
N ASN A 132 8.47 14.87 -12.45
CA ASN A 132 8.60 13.59 -11.74
C ASN A 132 7.44 12.64 -12.05
N THR A 133 7.03 12.58 -13.31
CA THR A 133 5.79 11.94 -13.77
C THR A 133 5.76 10.42 -13.54
N SER A 134 6.93 9.78 -13.43
CA SER A 134 7.05 8.33 -13.23
C SER A 134 7.01 7.89 -11.75
N GLN A 135 7.17 8.82 -10.80
CA GLN A 135 7.24 8.53 -9.36
C GLN A 135 6.34 9.47 -8.54
N PRO A 136 5.02 9.41 -8.74
CA PRO A 136 4.10 10.35 -8.11
C PRO A 136 4.03 10.24 -6.58
N ASP A 137 4.35 9.07 -6.03
CA ASP A 137 4.30 8.79 -4.60
C ASP A 137 5.16 9.72 -3.74
N ASP A 138 6.31 10.15 -4.24
CA ASP A 138 7.25 11.00 -3.49
C ASP A 138 6.65 12.39 -3.27
N GLY A 139 6.18 13.03 -4.35
CA GLY A 139 5.56 14.35 -4.27
C GLY A 139 4.24 14.34 -3.48
N ILE A 140 3.42 13.31 -3.65
CA ILE A 140 2.20 13.14 -2.86
C ILE A 140 2.54 13.02 -1.37
N TYR A 141 3.54 12.21 -1.01
CA TYR A 141 3.92 12.01 0.37
C TYR A 141 4.41 13.30 1.04
N GLU A 142 5.24 14.08 0.35
CA GLU A 142 5.70 15.37 0.87
C GLU A 142 4.54 16.35 1.11
N LEU A 143 3.57 16.41 0.20
CA LEU A 143 2.34 17.21 0.38
C LEU A 143 1.55 16.76 1.61
N LEU A 144 1.41 15.45 1.82
CA LEU A 144 0.72 14.91 3.00
C LEU A 144 1.44 15.28 4.31
N VAL A 145 2.78 15.17 4.34
CA VAL A 145 3.58 15.57 5.51
C VAL A 145 3.45 17.07 5.77
N ALA A 146 3.59 17.91 4.74
CA ALA A 146 3.45 19.37 4.87
C ALA A 146 2.06 19.76 5.41
N GLY A 147 1.00 19.14 4.87
CA GLY A 147 -0.37 19.32 5.37
C GLY A 147 -0.52 18.89 6.82
N ALA A 148 0.08 17.76 7.22
CA ALA A 148 0.04 17.29 8.61
C ALA A 148 0.71 18.27 9.59
N TYR A 149 1.83 18.90 9.21
CA TYR A 149 2.45 19.97 9.99
C TYR A 149 1.53 21.19 10.12
N ALA A 150 1.01 21.69 9.01
CA ALA A 150 0.17 22.89 8.99
C ALA A 150 -1.12 22.71 9.80
N ARG A 151 -1.79 21.54 9.68
CA ARG A 151 -2.99 21.20 10.46
C ARG A 151 -2.73 21.08 11.96
N ARG A 152 -1.48 20.87 12.38
CA ARG A 152 -1.08 20.67 13.78
C ARG A 152 -0.38 21.88 14.41
N GLY A 153 -0.73 23.08 13.94
CA GLY A 153 -0.41 24.34 14.62
C GLY A 153 1.01 24.86 14.37
N TRP A 154 1.66 24.39 13.30
CA TRP A 154 2.87 25.03 12.79
C TRP A 154 2.47 26.28 12.00
N SER A 155 2.92 27.45 12.46
CA SER A 155 2.50 28.74 11.89
C SER A 155 3.10 29.03 10.52
N THR A 156 4.23 28.40 10.21
CA THR A 156 4.86 28.47 8.90
C THR A 156 5.29 27.07 8.49
N VAL A 157 4.87 26.68 7.31
CA VAL A 157 5.34 25.47 6.62
C VAL A 157 5.70 25.93 5.21
N ARG A 158 6.89 25.58 4.74
CA ARG A 158 7.32 25.91 3.38
C ARG A 158 8.13 24.78 2.77
N PHE A 159 7.93 24.56 1.48
CA PHE A 159 8.80 23.72 0.67
C PHE A 159 10.10 24.45 0.36
N VAL A 160 11.22 23.74 0.45
CA VAL A 160 12.52 24.30 0.06
C VAL A 160 12.75 24.01 -1.42
N PRO A 161 13.05 25.03 -2.24
CA PRO A 161 13.43 24.80 -3.62
C PRO A 161 14.71 23.94 -3.72
N GLU A 162 14.68 22.97 -4.62
CA GLU A 162 15.84 22.15 -4.94
C GLU A 162 16.96 23.02 -5.53
N ALA A 163 18.21 22.74 -5.15
CA ALA A 163 19.39 23.39 -5.72
C ALA A 163 20.40 22.32 -6.18
N PRO A 164 20.11 21.61 -7.30
CA PRO A 164 20.92 20.48 -7.75
C PRO A 164 22.39 20.87 -7.91
N GLY A 165 23.29 20.08 -7.31
CA GLY A 165 24.74 20.25 -7.43
C GLY A 165 25.36 21.38 -6.59
N ILE A 166 24.56 22.16 -5.85
CA ILE A 166 25.07 23.27 -5.02
C ILE A 166 25.08 22.89 -3.54
N GLU A 167 23.93 22.48 -3.01
CA GLU A 167 23.78 22.19 -1.59
C GLU A 167 22.66 21.17 -1.37
N LYS A 168 22.91 20.23 -0.46
CA LYS A 168 21.91 19.28 0.02
C LYS A 168 20.93 20.00 0.93
N ARG A 169 19.62 19.94 0.62
CA ARG A 169 18.57 20.73 1.28
C ARG A 169 17.43 19.84 1.76
N PRO A 170 16.82 20.15 2.91
CA PRO A 170 15.67 19.42 3.39
C PRO A 170 14.45 19.73 2.54
N ASP A 171 13.49 18.82 2.45
CA ASP A 171 12.25 19.05 1.68
C ASP A 171 11.40 20.20 2.25
N LEU A 172 11.29 20.30 3.58
CA LEU A 172 10.47 21.31 4.25
C LEU A 172 11.24 22.06 5.35
N LEU A 173 10.83 23.30 5.56
CA LEU A 173 11.14 24.07 6.78
C LEU A 173 9.83 24.40 7.48
N VAL A 174 9.79 24.13 8.78
CA VAL A 174 8.59 24.36 9.62
C VAL A 174 8.94 25.20 10.83
N ASP A 175 8.14 26.23 11.09
CA ASP A 175 8.32 27.18 12.18
C ASP A 175 7.04 27.37 12.99
N ARG A 176 7.21 27.47 14.30
CA ARG A 176 6.21 27.98 15.26
C ARG A 176 6.93 28.84 16.29
N ARG A 177 6.20 29.69 17.01
CA ARG A 177 6.72 30.76 17.91
C ARG A 177 8.08 30.51 18.61
N ARG A 178 8.37 29.30 19.09
CA ARG A 178 9.61 28.96 19.81
C ARG A 178 10.32 27.71 19.27
N SER A 179 10.05 27.29 18.04
CA SER A 179 10.59 26.06 17.49
C SER A 179 10.67 26.14 15.97
N SER A 180 11.82 25.80 15.42
CA SER A 180 12.08 25.69 13.98
C SER A 180 12.69 24.32 13.70
N TRP A 181 12.23 23.63 12.64
CA TRP A 181 12.74 22.32 12.26
C TRP A 181 12.99 22.25 10.75
N ALA A 182 14.05 21.53 10.39
CA ALA A 182 14.24 21.02 9.03
C ALA A 182 13.59 19.63 8.94
N VAL A 183 12.82 19.39 7.89
CA VAL A 183 12.08 18.15 7.71
C VAL A 183 12.43 17.55 6.36
N GLU A 184 12.89 16.31 6.38
CA GLU A 184 13.20 15.52 5.19
C GLU A 184 12.19 14.39 5.04
N CYS A 185 11.65 14.23 3.83
CA CYS A 185 10.69 13.22 3.47
C CYS A 185 11.37 12.17 2.58
N LYS A 186 11.15 10.90 2.92
CA LYS A 186 11.56 9.79 2.05
C LYS A 186 10.44 8.80 1.96
N ARG A 187 10.02 8.50 0.74
CA ARG A 187 9.23 7.31 0.48
C ARG A 187 10.17 6.14 0.36
N ALA A 188 10.06 5.22 1.31
CA ALA A 188 10.46 3.87 1.03
C ALA A 188 9.39 3.31 0.11
N GLY A 189 9.64 3.31 -1.21
CA GLY A 189 8.92 2.40 -2.10
C GLY A 189 9.00 0.96 -1.56
N ARG A 190 8.26 0.00 -2.12
CA ARG A 190 8.41 -1.42 -1.74
C ARG A 190 9.91 -1.74 -1.75
N SER A 191 10.52 -1.84 -0.56
CA SER A 191 11.98 -1.97 -0.48
C SER A 191 12.37 -3.18 -1.33
N GLY A 192 13.50 -3.14 -2.03
CA GLY A 192 13.95 -4.26 -2.86
C GLY A 192 13.75 -5.60 -2.14
N TYR A 193 14.13 -5.63 -0.86
CA TYR A 193 13.92 -6.78 0.02
C TYR A 193 12.45 -7.20 0.22
N ALA A 194 11.53 -6.30 0.57
CA ALA A 194 10.11 -6.66 0.74
C ALA A 194 9.46 -7.13 -0.58
N ARG A 195 9.86 -6.53 -1.70
CA ARG A 195 9.49 -7.00 -3.03
C ARG A 195 10.08 -8.39 -3.31
N ASP A 196 11.34 -8.62 -2.97
CA ASP A 196 12.03 -9.88 -3.19
C ASP A 196 11.43 -11.01 -2.35
N GLU A 197 11.04 -10.74 -1.10
CA GLU A 197 10.28 -11.66 -0.25
C GLU A 197 8.92 -12.00 -0.87
N ARG A 198 8.16 -10.99 -1.33
CA ARG A 198 6.87 -11.22 -2.00
C ARG A 198 7.04 -12.09 -3.24
N LEU A 199 8.02 -11.75 -4.09
CA LEU A 199 8.35 -12.50 -5.30
C LEU A 199 8.80 -13.93 -4.95
N ALA A 200 9.53 -14.13 -3.86
CA ALA A 200 9.92 -15.46 -3.39
C ALA A 200 8.71 -16.30 -2.96
N GLY A 201 7.78 -15.70 -2.21
CA GLY A 201 6.50 -16.31 -1.86
C GLY A 201 5.69 -16.70 -3.10
N GLU A 202 5.56 -15.80 -4.08
CA GLU A 202 4.87 -16.07 -5.35
C GLU A 202 5.51 -17.21 -6.14
N ARG A 203 6.86 -17.23 -6.23
CA ARG A 203 7.58 -18.31 -6.92
C ARG A 203 7.32 -19.67 -6.30
N MET A 204 7.24 -19.74 -4.96
CA MET A 204 6.89 -20.99 -4.26
C MET A 204 5.41 -21.34 -4.44
N ALA A 205 4.52 -20.35 -4.37
CA ALA A 205 3.09 -20.53 -4.57
C ALA A 205 2.77 -21.05 -5.98
N GLU A 206 3.47 -20.58 -7.01
CA GLU A 206 3.31 -21.03 -8.40
C GLU A 206 3.45 -22.56 -8.53
N GLY A 207 4.42 -23.16 -7.83
CA GLY A 207 4.59 -24.62 -7.82
C GLY A 207 3.41 -25.35 -7.18
N ALA A 208 2.89 -24.82 -6.06
CA ALA A 208 1.70 -25.35 -5.40
C ALA A 208 0.44 -25.23 -6.27
N HIS A 209 0.27 -24.07 -6.93
CA HIS A 209 -0.83 -23.82 -7.86
C HIS A 209 -0.81 -24.78 -9.06
N ALA A 210 0.38 -24.98 -9.65
CA ALA A 210 0.55 -25.89 -10.80
C ALA A 210 0.19 -27.34 -10.44
N LEU A 211 0.63 -27.82 -9.27
CA LEU A 211 0.27 -29.16 -8.78
C LEU A 211 -1.22 -29.28 -8.47
N SER A 212 -1.81 -28.32 -7.77
CA SER A 212 -3.26 -28.29 -7.50
C SER A 212 -4.09 -28.39 -8.79
N ARG A 213 -3.66 -27.68 -9.85
CA ARG A 213 -4.31 -27.70 -11.16
C ARG A 213 -4.11 -29.03 -11.88
N SER A 214 -2.90 -29.60 -11.86
CA SER A 214 -2.59 -30.83 -12.63
C SER A 214 -3.37 -32.05 -12.15
N VAL A 215 -3.71 -32.11 -10.85
CA VAL A 215 -4.56 -33.17 -10.29
C VAL A 215 -6.02 -32.76 -10.10
N ASN A 216 -6.39 -31.56 -10.54
CA ASN A 216 -7.71 -30.97 -10.35
C ASN A 216 -8.23 -31.04 -8.90
N ARG A 217 -7.34 -30.79 -7.92
CA ARG A 217 -7.68 -30.76 -6.49
C ARG A 217 -7.54 -29.34 -5.94
N PRO A 218 -8.65 -28.61 -5.70
CA PRO A 218 -8.63 -27.30 -5.08
C PRO A 218 -8.02 -27.36 -3.68
N LEU A 219 -7.20 -26.37 -3.34
CA LEU A 219 -6.51 -26.36 -2.04
C LEU A 219 -6.31 -24.96 -1.46
N VAL A 220 -6.10 -24.94 -0.14
CA VAL A 220 -5.65 -23.79 0.64
C VAL A 220 -4.36 -24.16 1.35
N ILE A 221 -3.36 -23.29 1.28
CA ILE A 221 -2.12 -23.36 2.07
C ILE A 221 -2.06 -22.15 2.99
N LEU A 222 -1.87 -22.41 4.28
CA LEU A 222 -1.52 -21.39 5.26
C LEU A 222 -0.12 -21.67 5.78
N VAL A 223 0.81 -20.73 5.60
CA VAL A 223 2.21 -20.93 6.01
C VAL A 223 2.76 -19.73 6.77
N ARG A 224 3.53 -20.01 7.82
CA ARG A 224 4.38 -19.06 8.51
C ARG A 224 5.83 -19.46 8.25
N PHE A 225 6.54 -18.65 7.48
CA PHE A 225 7.97 -18.85 7.22
C PHE A 225 8.79 -18.38 8.42
N THR A 226 9.73 -19.23 8.85
CA THR A 226 10.72 -18.90 9.89
C THR A 226 12.08 -18.59 9.29
N GLU A 227 12.35 -19.08 8.09
CA GLU A 227 13.54 -18.77 7.29
C GLU A 227 13.28 -17.59 6.33
N GLU A 228 14.34 -16.93 5.87
CA GLU A 228 14.20 -15.92 4.81
C GLU A 228 13.70 -16.56 3.51
N LEU A 229 12.59 -16.05 2.96
CA LEU A 229 11.89 -16.69 1.82
C LEU A 229 12.79 -16.87 0.57
N HIS A 230 13.79 -16.01 0.38
CA HIS A 230 14.70 -16.11 -0.77
C HIS A 230 15.74 -17.23 -0.64
N LEU A 231 15.94 -17.78 0.57
CA LEU A 231 16.80 -18.93 0.82
C LEU A 231 16.07 -20.26 0.63
N LEU A 232 14.73 -20.23 0.66
CA LEU A 232 13.91 -21.41 0.45
C LEU A 232 13.88 -21.80 -1.04
N GLU A 233 13.93 -23.10 -1.29
CA GLU A 233 13.84 -23.63 -2.64
C GLU A 233 12.46 -23.37 -3.25
N LYS A 234 12.41 -23.11 -4.57
CA LYS A 234 11.15 -22.91 -5.31
C LYS A 234 10.14 -24.05 -5.08
N LYS A 235 10.62 -25.28 -4.86
CA LYS A 235 9.79 -26.47 -4.64
C LYS A 235 9.32 -26.67 -3.20
N TYR A 236 9.68 -25.80 -2.26
CA TYR A 236 9.38 -26.00 -0.85
C TYR A 236 7.89 -26.25 -0.58
N LEU A 237 7.00 -25.38 -1.07
CA LEU A 237 5.54 -25.57 -0.91
C LEU A 237 4.98 -26.69 -1.79
N ALA A 238 5.54 -26.89 -2.99
CA ALA A 238 5.12 -27.96 -3.89
C ALA A 238 5.31 -29.34 -3.24
N GLY A 239 6.43 -29.57 -2.55
CA GLY A 239 6.66 -30.81 -1.79
C GLY A 239 5.67 -31.01 -0.64
N LYS A 240 5.13 -29.94 -0.04
CA LYS A 240 4.05 -30.06 0.98
C LYS A 240 2.73 -30.44 0.33
N VAL A 241 2.45 -29.89 -0.85
CA VAL A 241 1.27 -30.27 -1.65
C VAL A 241 1.35 -31.73 -2.06
N GLU A 242 2.48 -32.24 -2.54
CA GLU A 242 2.64 -33.67 -2.90
C GLU A 242 2.24 -34.59 -1.74
N ARG A 243 2.71 -34.30 -0.52
CA ARG A 243 2.32 -35.06 0.69
C ARG A 243 0.83 -34.97 0.98
N PHE A 244 0.24 -33.80 0.81
CA PHE A 244 -1.20 -33.61 0.98
C PHE A 244 -2.02 -34.40 -0.06
N LEU A 245 -1.56 -34.44 -1.31
CA LEU A 245 -2.24 -35.14 -2.40
C LEU A 245 -2.39 -36.64 -2.13
N ASP A 246 -1.45 -37.24 -1.39
CA ASP A 246 -1.50 -38.65 -0.97
C ASP A 246 -2.50 -38.93 0.16
N THR A 247 -3.17 -37.91 0.70
CA THR A 247 -4.05 -38.01 1.87
C THR A 247 -5.40 -37.35 1.64
N LYS A 248 -6.41 -37.75 2.44
CA LYS A 248 -7.77 -37.14 2.44
C LYS A 248 -8.01 -36.17 3.59
N VAL A 249 -6.99 -35.92 4.41
CA VAL A 249 -7.06 -35.06 5.59
C VAL A 249 -6.11 -33.89 5.41
N PRO A 250 -6.28 -32.78 6.16
CA PRO A 250 -5.30 -31.72 6.16
C PRO A 250 -3.90 -32.24 6.49
N TYR A 251 -2.89 -31.72 5.79
CA TYR A 251 -1.48 -32.03 6.03
C TYR A 251 -0.81 -30.87 6.73
N GLU A 252 -0.40 -31.08 7.97
CA GLU A 252 0.34 -30.11 8.78
C GLU A 252 1.85 -30.40 8.78
N TRP A 253 2.66 -29.35 8.83
CA TRP A 253 4.11 -29.50 8.94
C TRP A 253 4.74 -28.43 9.84
N LYS A 254 5.93 -28.76 10.35
CA LYS A 254 6.85 -27.86 11.04
C LYS A 254 8.29 -28.32 10.79
N ASP A 255 9.07 -27.48 10.13
CA ASP A 255 10.48 -27.73 9.79
C ASP A 255 11.30 -26.43 9.85
N GLU A 256 12.54 -26.46 9.37
CA GLU A 256 13.45 -25.32 9.37
C GLU A 256 12.92 -24.13 8.54
N GLY A 257 12.24 -24.40 7.42
CA GLY A 257 11.70 -23.36 6.56
C GLY A 257 10.47 -22.67 7.13
N GLY A 258 9.68 -23.38 7.94
CA GLY A 258 8.49 -22.84 8.57
C GLY A 258 7.52 -23.87 9.09
N GLN A 259 6.32 -23.40 9.38
CA GLN A 259 5.20 -24.25 9.78
C GLN A 259 3.93 -23.86 9.03
N GLY A 260 3.07 -24.82 8.75
CA GLY A 260 1.86 -24.56 8.00
C GLY A 260 0.95 -25.77 7.85
N VAL A 261 -0.11 -25.56 7.07
CA VAL A 261 -1.11 -26.57 6.74
C VAL A 261 -1.55 -26.45 5.28
N VAL A 262 -1.73 -27.59 4.62
CA VAL A 262 -2.44 -27.71 3.34
C VAL A 262 -3.76 -28.41 3.60
N MET A 263 -4.87 -27.85 3.10
CA MET A 263 -6.21 -28.40 3.27
C MET A 263 -7.06 -28.23 2.00
N ASP A 264 -8.13 -29.02 1.90
CA ASP A 264 -9.13 -28.84 0.85
C ASP A 264 -9.89 -27.52 1.03
N VAL A 265 -10.37 -26.95 -0.08
CA VAL A 265 -11.17 -25.72 -0.08
C VAL A 265 -12.56 -25.98 0.52
N ILE A 266 -13.00 -25.08 1.40
CA ILE A 266 -14.39 -25.04 1.89
C ILE A 266 -15.18 -24.04 1.06
N TRP A 267 -16.04 -24.55 0.18
CA TRP A 267 -16.73 -23.75 -0.84
C TRP A 267 -17.95 -22.96 -0.38
N SER A 268 -18.55 -23.36 0.73
CA SER A 268 -19.92 -22.95 1.10
C SER A 268 -20.11 -21.43 1.13
N ALA A 269 -19.18 -20.68 1.73
CA ALA A 269 -19.29 -19.22 1.82
C ALA A 269 -19.11 -18.54 0.45
N LEU A 270 -18.08 -18.94 -0.31
CA LEU A 270 -17.80 -18.37 -1.63
C LEU A 270 -18.97 -18.57 -2.58
N HIS A 271 -19.45 -19.81 -2.73
CA HIS A 271 -20.54 -20.13 -3.64
C HIS A 271 -21.88 -19.52 -3.19
N SER A 272 -22.14 -19.42 -1.89
CA SER A 272 -23.36 -18.72 -1.41
C SER A 272 -23.39 -17.25 -1.83
N VAL A 273 -22.24 -16.57 -1.81
CA VAL A 273 -22.16 -15.17 -2.26
C VAL A 273 -22.20 -15.09 -3.79
N MET A 274 -21.52 -15.99 -4.50
CA MET A 274 -21.45 -15.97 -5.98
C MET A 274 -22.80 -16.22 -6.68
N VAL A 275 -23.76 -16.84 -6.01
CA VAL A 275 -25.16 -16.90 -6.50
C VAL A 275 -25.76 -15.50 -6.69
N HIS A 276 -25.28 -14.52 -5.95
CA HIS A 276 -25.81 -13.17 -5.93
C HIS A 276 -24.84 -12.11 -6.47
N ASP A 277 -23.53 -12.36 -6.44
CA ASP A 277 -22.47 -11.39 -6.73
C ASP A 277 -21.32 -11.91 -7.58
N ASP A 278 -20.83 -11.03 -8.46
CA ASP A 278 -19.55 -11.24 -9.13
C ASP A 278 -18.42 -10.70 -8.26
N ILE A 279 -17.42 -11.52 -7.98
CA ILE A 279 -16.33 -11.20 -7.05
C ILE A 279 -15.03 -11.04 -7.82
N TYR A 280 -14.27 -9.97 -7.56
CA TYR A 280 -12.94 -9.81 -8.15
C TYR A 280 -12.05 -11.02 -7.81
N PHE A 281 -11.58 -11.74 -8.83
CA PHE A 281 -10.79 -12.96 -8.65
C PHE A 281 -9.42 -12.62 -8.05
N GLY A 282 -9.04 -13.31 -6.97
CA GLY A 282 -7.81 -13.00 -6.24
C GLY A 282 -7.90 -11.75 -5.35
N SER A 283 -9.11 -11.28 -5.02
CA SER A 283 -9.30 -10.24 -4.00
C SER A 283 -9.14 -10.77 -2.57
N SER A 284 -8.87 -9.86 -1.63
CA SER A 284 -9.01 -10.07 -0.18
C SER A 284 -10.40 -10.60 0.19
N ARG A 285 -11.47 -10.11 -0.47
CA ARG A 285 -12.84 -10.62 -0.30
C ARG A 285 -12.97 -12.10 -0.69
N MET A 286 -12.36 -12.50 -1.81
CA MET A 286 -12.35 -13.92 -2.19
C MET A 286 -11.53 -14.76 -1.21
N ALA A 287 -10.37 -14.26 -0.75
CA ALA A 287 -9.59 -14.91 0.29
C ALA A 287 -10.38 -15.05 1.61
N GLU A 288 -11.11 -14.02 2.03
CA GLU A 288 -11.96 -14.03 3.22
C GLU A 288 -13.04 -15.12 3.14
N LEU A 289 -13.72 -15.23 2.00
CA LEU A 289 -14.76 -16.24 1.78
C LEU A 289 -14.19 -17.67 1.77
N LEU A 290 -12.97 -17.85 1.29
CA LEU A 290 -12.29 -19.15 1.26
C LEU A 290 -11.70 -19.55 2.62
N LEU A 291 -11.26 -18.57 3.42
CA LEU A 291 -10.60 -18.79 4.72
C LEU A 291 -11.55 -18.62 5.92
N GLY A 292 -12.75 -18.08 5.70
CA GLY A 292 -13.70 -17.67 6.73
C GLY A 292 -13.33 -16.37 7.47
N ARG A 293 -12.12 -15.86 7.27
CA ARG A 293 -11.62 -14.57 7.76
C ARG A 293 -10.44 -14.11 6.92
N TYR A 294 -10.25 -12.79 6.82
CA TYR A 294 -9.08 -12.20 6.22
C TYR A 294 -8.12 -11.71 7.30
N ASP A 295 -6.86 -12.12 7.21
CA ASP A 295 -5.78 -11.60 8.06
C ASP A 295 -4.91 -10.68 7.20
N GLN A 296 -4.99 -9.37 7.48
CA GLN A 296 -4.24 -8.33 6.80
C GLN A 296 -2.72 -8.51 6.96
N MET A 297 -2.30 -9.31 7.95
CA MET A 297 -0.90 -9.64 8.18
C MET A 297 -0.37 -10.76 7.26
N MET A 298 -1.17 -11.26 6.33
CA MET A 298 -0.78 -12.31 5.40
C MET A 298 -0.68 -11.75 3.98
N ASP A 299 0.42 -12.05 3.30
CA ASP A 299 0.46 -12.04 1.85
C ASP A 299 -0.32 -13.25 1.31
N PHE A 300 -0.83 -13.15 0.09
CA PHE A 300 -1.42 -14.31 -0.57
C PHE A 300 -1.27 -14.27 -2.10
N SER A 301 -1.35 -15.46 -2.69
CA SER A 301 -1.40 -15.71 -4.12
C SER A 301 -2.55 -16.67 -4.41
N MET A 302 -3.22 -16.46 -5.54
CA MET A 302 -4.38 -17.25 -5.94
C MET A 302 -4.28 -17.60 -7.42
N ALA A 303 -4.55 -18.85 -7.74
CA ALA A 303 -4.73 -19.35 -9.09
C ALA A 303 -5.99 -20.21 -9.13
N GLY A 304 -6.61 -20.36 -10.30
CA GLY A 304 -7.84 -21.13 -10.41
C GLY A 304 -8.42 -21.10 -11.80
N ASP A 305 -9.58 -21.74 -11.95
CA ASP A 305 -10.43 -21.70 -13.13
C ASP A 305 -11.77 -21.08 -12.74
N TRP A 306 -12.17 -20.04 -13.46
CA TRP A 306 -13.35 -19.24 -13.15
C TRP A 306 -14.03 -18.75 -14.42
N THR A 307 -15.32 -18.45 -14.30
CA THR A 307 -16.12 -17.83 -15.36
C THR A 307 -16.11 -16.31 -15.16
N PRO A 308 -15.59 -15.52 -16.12
CA PRO A 308 -15.62 -14.07 -16.02
C PRO A 308 -17.03 -13.50 -16.14
N ALA A 309 -17.31 -12.43 -15.40
CA ALA A 309 -18.54 -11.69 -15.47
C ALA A 309 -18.66 -10.87 -16.75
N GLN A 310 -19.88 -10.76 -17.27
CA GLN A 310 -20.17 -9.98 -18.47
C GLN A 310 -19.74 -8.52 -18.28
N GLY A 311 -18.89 -8.02 -19.19
CA GLY A 311 -18.35 -6.66 -19.12
C GLY A 311 -17.31 -6.43 -18.00
N ARG A 312 -17.02 -7.43 -17.17
CA ARG A 312 -16.10 -7.35 -16.02
C ARG A 312 -15.12 -8.54 -16.01
N PRO A 313 -14.12 -8.57 -16.90
CA PRO A 313 -13.29 -9.76 -17.15
C PRO A 313 -12.41 -10.22 -15.95
N LEU A 314 -12.30 -9.40 -14.89
CA LEU A 314 -11.57 -9.73 -13.66
C LEU A 314 -12.47 -10.15 -12.51
N HIS A 315 -13.79 -10.04 -12.67
CA HIS A 315 -14.74 -10.52 -11.68
C HIS A 315 -15.22 -11.90 -12.10
N ALA A 316 -15.23 -12.84 -11.17
CA ALA A 316 -15.73 -14.19 -11.35
C ALA A 316 -17.22 -14.24 -11.00
N THR A 317 -18.04 -14.74 -11.91
CA THR A 317 -19.44 -15.15 -11.62
C THR A 317 -19.46 -16.49 -10.90
N TRP A 318 -18.45 -17.31 -11.16
CA TRP A 318 -18.33 -18.66 -10.63
C TRP A 318 -16.87 -19.10 -10.64
N VAL A 319 -16.49 -19.94 -9.68
CA VAL A 319 -15.14 -20.52 -9.56
C VAL A 319 -15.28 -22.03 -9.41
N ASP A 320 -14.68 -22.76 -10.35
CA ASP A 320 -14.71 -24.22 -10.42
C ASP A 320 -13.48 -24.86 -9.76
N HIS A 321 -12.34 -24.15 -9.82
CA HIS A 321 -11.09 -24.57 -9.21
C HIS A 321 -10.40 -23.37 -8.57
N VAL A 322 -9.84 -23.56 -7.37
CA VAL A 322 -9.00 -22.55 -6.74
C VAL A 322 -7.85 -23.18 -5.95
N SER A 323 -6.70 -22.56 -6.05
CA SER A 323 -5.53 -22.79 -5.21
C SER A 323 -5.16 -21.46 -4.56
N LEU A 324 -5.32 -21.39 -3.24
CA LEU A 324 -4.96 -20.23 -2.43
C LEU A 324 -3.73 -20.56 -1.60
N VAL A 325 -2.70 -19.73 -1.68
CA VAL A 325 -1.52 -19.80 -0.81
C VAL A 325 -1.43 -18.49 -0.06
N ALA A 326 -1.60 -18.53 1.26
CA ALA A 326 -1.43 -17.38 2.14
C ALA A 326 -0.23 -17.59 3.06
N TRP A 327 0.62 -16.57 3.17
CA TRP A 327 1.85 -16.65 3.96
C TRP A 327 2.16 -15.38 4.74
N ARG A 328 2.99 -15.56 5.78
CA ARG A 328 3.71 -14.47 6.45
C ARG A 328 5.14 -14.86 6.77
N SER A 329 6.04 -13.89 6.75
CA SER A 329 7.42 -14.03 7.20
C SER A 329 7.52 -13.68 8.68
N THR A 330 8.18 -14.52 9.46
CA THR A 330 8.54 -14.26 10.87
C THR A 330 10.04 -14.46 11.12
N SER A 331 10.85 -14.33 10.06
CA SER A 331 12.30 -14.49 10.12
C SER A 331 12.95 -13.36 10.91
N ASP A 332 13.68 -13.72 11.96
CA ASP A 332 14.46 -12.78 12.77
C ASP A 332 15.57 -12.12 11.93
N GLU A 333 16.16 -12.84 10.99
CA GLU A 333 17.22 -12.32 10.11
C GLU A 333 16.63 -11.32 9.10
N ALA A 334 15.46 -11.62 8.52
CA ALA A 334 14.73 -10.67 7.68
C ALA A 334 14.44 -9.36 8.44
N ALA A 335 14.00 -9.46 9.70
CA ALA A 335 13.75 -8.30 10.54
C ALA A 335 15.02 -7.47 10.80
N ARG A 336 16.17 -8.12 11.03
CA ARG A 336 17.48 -7.46 11.19
C ARG A 336 17.93 -6.73 9.92
N ARG A 337 17.85 -7.36 8.76
CA ARG A 337 18.22 -6.73 7.47
C ARG A 337 17.35 -5.53 7.14
N LYS A 338 16.04 -5.63 7.37
CA LYS A 338 15.11 -4.48 7.24
C LYS A 338 15.51 -3.32 8.15
N ALA A 339 15.96 -3.59 9.37
CA ALA A 339 16.43 -2.55 10.29
C ALA A 339 17.76 -1.91 9.86
N MET A 340 18.72 -2.70 9.36
CA MET A 340 19.96 -2.15 8.78
C MET A 340 19.69 -1.27 7.55
N HIS A 341 18.78 -1.71 6.67
CA HIS A 341 18.35 -0.91 5.53
C HIS A 341 17.70 0.41 5.97
N PHE A 342 16.84 0.36 7.00
CA PHE A 342 16.27 1.57 7.61
C PHE A 342 17.35 2.53 8.13
N ARG A 343 18.36 2.03 8.86
CA ARG A 343 19.50 2.85 9.30
C ARG A 343 20.21 3.51 8.13
N GLY A 344 20.46 2.77 7.05
CA GLY A 344 21.10 3.29 5.84
C GLY A 344 20.27 4.35 5.12
N LEU A 345 18.95 4.17 5.05
CA LEU A 345 18.02 5.16 4.50
C LEU A 345 18.03 6.45 5.32
N VAL A 346 17.96 6.33 6.65
CA VAL A 346 18.06 7.46 7.58
C VAL A 346 19.39 8.19 7.42
N ALA A 347 20.51 7.47 7.29
CA ALA A 347 21.83 8.10 7.07
C ALA A 347 21.87 8.96 5.80
N ARG A 348 21.30 8.47 4.70
CA ARG A 348 21.24 9.24 3.43
C ARG A 348 20.33 10.46 3.54
N ALA A 349 19.16 10.31 4.15
CA ALA A 349 18.22 11.40 4.38
C ALA A 349 18.79 12.46 5.33
N SER A 350 19.47 12.02 6.39
CA SER A 350 20.10 12.91 7.38
C SER A 350 21.15 13.83 6.75
N ALA A 351 21.83 13.38 5.68
CA ALA A 351 22.79 14.20 4.96
C ALA A 351 22.16 15.38 4.19
N GLN A 352 20.83 15.45 4.09
CA GLN A 352 20.09 16.58 3.52
C GLN A 352 19.72 17.64 4.57
N LEU A 353 19.92 17.35 5.85
CA LEU A 353 19.59 18.27 6.92
C LEU A 353 20.72 19.30 7.12
N PRO A 354 20.37 20.57 7.41
CA PRO A 354 21.33 21.68 7.42
C PRO A 354 22.25 21.73 8.65
N GLY A 355 21.94 21.01 9.73
CA GLY A 355 22.74 21.03 10.96
C GLY A 355 22.59 22.26 11.87
N ASP A 356 22.13 23.39 11.32
CA ASP A 356 21.91 24.66 12.03
C ASP A 356 20.66 24.66 12.94
N ARG A 357 19.77 23.67 12.78
CA ARG A 357 18.51 23.52 13.51
C ARG A 357 18.16 22.05 13.73
N PRO A 358 17.22 21.74 14.65
CA PRO A 358 16.71 20.38 14.82
C PRO A 358 16.14 19.81 13.51
N GLY A 359 16.54 18.58 13.19
CA GLY A 359 16.07 17.86 12.02
C GLY A 359 15.09 16.73 12.36
N ALA A 360 14.07 16.54 11.53
CA ALA A 360 13.20 15.38 11.54
C ALA A 360 13.19 14.70 10.16
N ILE A 361 13.16 13.37 10.14
CA ILE A 361 12.99 12.59 8.92
C ILE A 361 11.66 11.86 8.98
N HIS A 362 10.85 11.95 7.93
CA HIS A 362 9.64 11.16 7.74
C HIS A 362 9.91 10.08 6.69
N VAL A 363 9.80 8.82 7.08
CA VAL A 363 9.94 7.67 6.17
C VAL A 363 8.57 7.04 5.94
N GLY A 364 8.05 7.18 4.72
CA GLY A 364 6.75 6.66 4.31
C GLY A 364 6.88 5.26 3.74
N TYR A 365 6.26 4.28 4.38
CA TYR A 365 6.22 2.89 3.96
C TYR A 365 4.83 2.55 3.43
N GLU A 366 4.75 2.23 2.15
CA GLU A 366 3.57 1.51 1.66
C GLU A 366 3.76 0.03 1.97
N ALA A 367 2.88 -0.48 2.83
CA ALA A 367 2.89 -1.86 3.22
C ALA A 367 1.97 -2.70 2.31
N VAL A 368 2.45 -3.88 1.96
CA VAL A 368 1.66 -4.93 1.32
C VAL A 368 1.76 -6.16 2.22
N GLY A 369 0.61 -6.69 2.64
CA GLY A 369 0.45 -7.95 3.37
C GLY A 369 1.43 -8.15 4.53
N GLY A 370 1.05 -7.79 5.77
CA GLY A 370 1.77 -8.08 7.03
C GLY A 370 3.23 -7.69 7.19
N ASN A 371 3.89 -7.24 6.13
CA ASN A 371 5.26 -6.76 6.14
C ASN A 371 5.34 -5.32 6.66
N SER A 372 4.17 -4.69 6.92
CA SER A 372 4.01 -3.30 7.31
C SER A 372 4.77 -2.98 8.56
N GLU A 373 4.63 -3.77 9.62
CA GLU A 373 5.14 -3.50 10.97
C GLU A 373 5.16 -4.77 11.83
N ASP A 374 6.17 -5.63 11.65
CA ASP A 374 6.49 -6.62 12.68
C ASP A 374 6.96 -5.87 13.94
N GLY A 375 6.35 -6.14 15.10
CA GLY A 375 6.76 -5.59 16.40
C GLY A 375 8.26 -5.81 16.65
N ARG A 376 8.84 -6.89 16.11
CA ARG A 376 10.28 -7.14 16.12
C ARG A 376 11.07 -6.09 15.34
N ARG A 377 10.63 -5.74 14.12
CA ARG A 377 11.26 -4.72 13.29
C ARG A 377 11.19 -3.34 13.96
N HIS A 378 10.05 -2.99 14.58
CA HIS A 378 9.93 -1.76 15.36
C HIS A 378 10.97 -1.68 16.49
N GLN A 379 11.14 -2.76 17.25
CA GLN A 379 12.15 -2.84 18.31
C GLN A 379 13.58 -2.69 17.78
N LEU A 380 13.89 -3.33 16.64
CA LEU A 380 15.21 -3.24 16.00
C LEU A 380 15.48 -1.82 15.46
N ASN A 381 14.52 -1.21 14.76
CA ASN A 381 14.63 0.17 14.29
C ASN A 381 14.85 1.14 15.47
N ARG A 382 14.15 0.95 16.58
CA ARG A 382 14.35 1.73 17.80
C ARG A 382 15.76 1.55 18.36
N ARG A 383 16.33 0.34 18.32
CA ARG A 383 17.71 0.08 18.76
C ARG A 383 18.71 0.78 17.83
N GLU A 384 18.50 0.69 16.52
CA GLU A 384 19.36 1.36 15.52
C GLU A 384 19.40 2.87 15.73
N MET A 385 18.24 3.51 15.93
CA MET A 385 18.17 4.98 16.10
C MET A 385 18.74 5.46 17.44
N ARG A 386 18.71 4.63 18.49
CA ARG A 386 19.36 4.95 19.77
C ARG A 386 20.89 5.07 19.67
N THR A 387 21.50 4.27 18.80
CA THR A 387 22.96 4.28 18.55
C THR A 387 23.33 4.99 17.26
N PHE A 388 22.39 5.70 16.64
CA PHE A 388 22.64 6.49 15.45
C PHE A 388 23.38 7.78 15.83
N ASP A 389 24.51 8.03 15.18
CA ASP A 389 25.25 9.28 15.31
C ASP A 389 24.79 10.25 14.22
N PRO A 390 24.05 11.31 14.58
CA PRO A 390 23.60 12.31 13.61
C PRO A 390 24.74 13.21 13.10
N ALA A 391 25.96 13.08 13.64
CA ALA A 391 27.09 13.95 13.33
C ALA A 391 26.66 15.44 13.38
N ILE A 392 26.99 16.20 12.34
CA ILE A 392 26.67 17.63 12.24
C ILE A 392 25.26 17.92 11.71
N THR A 393 24.45 16.90 11.37
CA THR A 393 23.20 17.09 10.62
C THR A 393 22.03 17.64 11.46
N GLY A 394 22.16 17.65 12.79
CA GLY A 394 21.11 18.12 13.68
C GLY A 394 19.90 17.20 13.79
N LEU A 395 19.93 16.00 13.21
CA LEU A 395 18.84 15.02 13.30
C LEU A 395 18.50 14.68 14.76
N ARG A 396 17.21 14.78 15.11
CA ARG A 396 16.67 14.47 16.44
C ARG A 396 15.56 13.43 16.42
N MET A 397 14.82 13.30 15.31
CA MET A 397 13.64 12.46 15.24
C MET A 397 13.51 11.77 13.88
N VAL A 398 13.14 10.50 13.89
CA VAL A 398 12.70 9.79 12.69
C VAL A 398 11.29 9.25 12.90
N TYR A 399 10.40 9.52 11.96
CA TYR A 399 9.06 8.94 11.90
C TYR A 399 9.03 7.85 10.83
N GLY A 400 8.48 6.70 11.18
CA GLY A 400 8.03 5.69 10.23
C GLY A 400 6.53 5.83 10.07
N ASN A 401 6.09 6.38 8.94
CA ASN A 401 4.68 6.47 8.55
C ASN A 401 4.34 5.22 7.73
N TYR A 402 3.61 4.28 8.31
CA TYR A 402 3.24 3.03 7.66
C TYR A 402 1.79 3.12 7.24
N PHE A 403 1.52 2.85 5.98
CA PHE A 403 0.15 2.81 5.49
C PHE A 403 -0.04 1.59 4.60
N MET A 404 -1.13 0.90 4.87
CA MET A 404 -1.55 -0.31 4.19
C MET A 404 -2.86 0.02 3.48
N ASN A 405 -2.76 0.17 2.17
CA ASN A 405 -3.93 0.32 1.31
C ASN A 405 -4.56 -1.07 1.12
N GLU A 406 -5.87 -1.16 1.27
CA GLU A 406 -6.56 -2.43 1.14
C GLU A 406 -7.77 -2.34 0.24
N LEU A 407 -7.96 -3.42 -0.51
CA LEU A 407 -9.29 -3.78 -0.96
C LEU A 407 -10.04 -4.31 0.26
N VAL A 408 -10.97 -3.52 0.77
CA VAL A 408 -11.76 -3.83 1.97
C VAL A 408 -12.59 -5.09 1.81
N THR A 409 -12.72 -5.83 2.92
CA THR A 409 -13.75 -6.86 3.05
C THR A 409 -15.04 -6.31 3.65
N SER A 410 -15.07 -5.02 4.02
CA SER A 410 -16.23 -4.32 4.52
C SER A 410 -17.28 -4.06 3.44
N ARG A 411 -18.55 -4.14 3.84
CA ARG A 411 -19.67 -3.79 2.98
C ARG A 411 -19.65 -2.29 2.66
N ASN A 412 -19.89 -1.93 1.40
CA ASN A 412 -19.99 -0.54 0.91
C ASN A 412 -18.72 0.31 1.04
N GLU A 413 -17.56 -0.31 1.19
CA GLU A 413 -16.28 0.38 1.08
C GLU A 413 -15.61 -0.08 -0.23
N SER A 414 -14.93 0.83 -0.92
CA SER A 414 -14.23 0.58 -2.19
C SER A 414 -12.71 0.74 -2.06
N ALA A 415 -12.26 1.33 -0.95
CA ALA A 415 -10.87 1.48 -0.56
C ALA A 415 -10.80 1.74 0.95
N ALA A 416 -9.80 1.18 1.64
CA ALA A 416 -9.42 1.61 2.97
C ALA A 416 -7.90 1.80 3.08
N VAL A 417 -7.52 2.63 4.04
CA VAL A 417 -6.12 2.79 4.44
C VAL A 417 -6.03 2.59 5.93
N THR A 418 -5.25 1.60 6.33
CA THR A 418 -4.80 1.48 7.71
C THR A 418 -3.48 2.22 7.82
N GLU A 419 -3.42 3.29 8.61
CA GLU A 419 -2.19 4.00 8.90
C GLU A 419 -1.70 3.68 10.32
N THR A 420 -0.38 3.60 10.50
CA THR A 420 0.25 3.56 11.81
C THR A 420 1.54 4.39 11.80
N LEU A 421 1.85 4.94 12.97
CA LEU A 421 3.03 5.75 13.20
C LEU A 421 3.96 5.06 14.19
N ALA A 422 5.21 4.88 13.78
CA ALA A 422 6.33 4.69 14.69
C ALA A 422 7.18 5.95 14.76
N TRP A 423 7.73 6.25 15.93
CA TRP A 423 8.76 7.28 16.06
C TRP A 423 9.98 6.74 16.77
N TYR A 424 11.11 7.29 16.37
CA TYR A 424 12.43 6.86 16.81
C TYR A 424 13.25 8.12 17.15
N PRO A 425 13.33 8.48 18.45
CA PRO A 425 14.24 9.53 18.89
C PRO A 425 15.68 9.11 18.59
N VAL A 426 16.50 10.07 18.15
CA VAL A 426 17.89 9.83 17.78
C VAL A 426 18.82 10.19 18.94
N GLY A 427 19.70 9.25 19.31
CA GLY A 427 20.63 9.42 20.41
C GLY A 427 19.95 9.62 21.78
N SER A 428 20.47 10.55 22.59
CA SER A 428 19.97 10.87 23.93
C SER A 428 18.85 11.92 23.95
N ALA A 429 18.37 12.38 22.79
CA ALA A 429 17.32 13.38 22.69
C ALA A 429 16.01 12.85 23.27
N ARG A 430 15.72 13.20 24.53
CA ARG A 430 14.45 12.89 25.17
C ARG A 430 13.38 13.89 24.71
N SER A 431 12.21 13.38 24.34
CA SER A 431 10.89 14.05 24.34
C SER A 431 10.60 15.23 23.39
N LEU A 432 11.55 15.80 22.64
CA LEU A 432 11.20 16.78 21.60
C LEU A 432 10.89 16.08 20.26
N HIS A 433 9.60 15.89 20.01
CA HIS A 433 9.05 15.47 18.72
C HIS A 433 8.22 16.62 18.13
N PRO A 434 8.53 17.09 16.90
CA PRO A 434 7.85 18.25 16.31
C PRO A 434 6.39 17.96 15.91
N LEU A 435 6.03 16.68 15.76
CA LEU A 435 4.75 16.26 15.24
C LEU A 435 4.25 15.00 16.00
N PRO A 436 3.87 15.13 17.28
CA PRO A 436 3.47 14.02 18.13
C PRO A 436 2.21 13.30 17.63
N GLY A 437 2.24 11.97 17.56
CA GLY A 437 1.06 11.13 17.31
C GLY A 437 0.38 11.35 15.95
N HIS A 438 1.02 12.04 15.02
CA HIS A 438 0.36 12.41 13.78
C HIS A 438 0.04 11.22 12.89
N MET A 439 -1.06 11.37 12.18
CA MET A 439 -1.42 10.58 11.01
C MET A 439 -1.43 11.50 9.79
N LEU A 440 -1.14 10.94 8.62
CA LEU A 440 -1.13 11.61 7.33
C LEU A 440 -2.51 11.55 6.67
N PHE A 441 -3.26 10.47 6.87
CA PHE A 441 -4.60 10.26 6.29
C PHE A 441 -5.74 10.76 7.18
N MET A 442 -5.46 11.14 8.42
CA MET A 442 -6.45 11.70 9.35
C MET A 442 -5.86 12.74 10.30
N ASP A 443 -6.71 13.61 10.83
CA ASP A 443 -6.31 14.67 11.76
C ASP A 443 -6.16 14.16 13.20
N GLU A 444 -6.77 13.01 13.52
CA GLU A 444 -6.69 12.37 14.83
C GLU A 444 -5.27 11.86 15.15
N ASN A 445 -5.02 11.62 16.43
CA ASN A 445 -3.74 11.07 16.87
C ASN A 445 -3.75 9.55 16.77
N GLY A 446 -2.74 8.99 16.11
CA GLY A 446 -2.47 7.56 16.10
C GLY A 446 -1.97 7.07 17.46
N LYS A 447 -2.27 5.82 17.79
CA LYS A 447 -1.65 5.14 18.94
C LYS A 447 -0.27 4.61 18.53
N PRO A 448 0.79 4.85 19.31
CA PRO A 448 2.16 4.50 18.93
C PRO A 448 2.43 3.02 19.10
N GLY A 449 2.83 2.33 18.03
CA GLY A 449 3.32 0.95 18.12
C GLY A 449 2.40 -0.05 18.83
N SER A 450 1.09 0.22 18.92
CA SER A 450 0.11 -0.75 19.39
C SER A 450 -0.62 -1.34 18.19
N HIS A 451 -0.18 -2.52 17.78
CA HIS A 451 -0.90 -3.44 16.89
C HIS A 451 -1.53 -4.57 17.70
N LEU A 452 -2.08 -4.25 18.88
CA LEU A 452 -2.94 -5.14 19.63
C LEU A 452 -4.38 -4.66 19.52
#